data_AF-A0A552B5W6-F1
#
_entry.id   AF-A0A552B5W6-F1
#
_cell.length_a   1.000
_cell.length_b   1.000
_cell.length_c   1.000
_cell.angle_alpha   90.00
_cell.angle_beta   90.00
_cell.angle_gamma   90.00
#
_symmetry.space_group_name_H-M   'P 1'
#
loop_
_entity.id
_entity.type
_entity.pdbx_description
1 polymer ?
#
loop_
_entity_poly.entity_id
_entity_poly.type
_entity_poly.pdbx_seq_one_letter_code
_entity_poly.pdbx_strand_id
1 'polypeptide(L)'
;MATTSEDVWRLLAELATAQAELTAAQKETDKQLKETDLLLKEVSQQQKEKQQKENAQQQKKTDKQLKELGQQIGGLGAKFGSFTEGLALPSMETILRQRFGMEVISPSVRVSKDGQHLEIDV
;
A
#
# COMPACT_ATOMS: atom_id res chain seq x y z
N MET A 1 -73.30 -19.93 -22.39
CA MET A 1 -72.90 -21.32 -22.11
C MET A 1 -72.63 -21.41 -20.62
N ALA A 2 -73.33 -22.28 -19.89
CA ALA A 2 -73.11 -22.44 -18.46
C ALA A 2 -71.89 -23.33 -18.25
N THR A 3 -70.89 -22.86 -17.50
CA THR A 3 -69.78 -23.69 -17.04
C THR A 3 -70.36 -24.86 -16.24
N THR A 4 -70.07 -26.07 -16.69
CA THR A 4 -70.55 -27.27 -16.01
C THR A 4 -69.70 -27.52 -14.76
N SER A 5 -70.21 -28.31 -13.82
CA SER A 5 -69.43 -28.71 -12.63
C SER A 5 -68.14 -29.45 -12.99
N GLU A 6 -68.11 -30.17 -14.12
CA GLU A 6 -66.91 -30.84 -14.63
C GLU A 6 -65.83 -29.85 -15.08
N ASP A 7 -66.21 -28.73 -15.71
CA ASP A 7 -65.26 -27.69 -16.10
C ASP A 7 -64.59 -27.05 -14.88
N VAL A 8 -65.34 -26.87 -13.78
CA VAL A 8 -64.80 -26.33 -12.52
C VAL A 8 -63.78 -27.29 -11.91
N TRP A 9 -64.05 -28.60 -11.90
CA TRP A 9 -63.12 -29.60 -11.38
C TRP A 9 -61.85 -29.72 -12.22
N ARG A 10 -61.96 -29.61 -13.55
CA ARG A 10 -60.78 -29.58 -14.43
C ARG A 10 -59.89 -28.37 -14.12
N LEU A 11 -60.47 -27.18 -14.00
CA LEU A 11 -59.72 -25.96 -13.65
C LEU A 11 -59.08 -26.06 -12.25
N LEU A 12 -59.75 -26.68 -11.28
CA LEU A 12 -59.20 -26.88 -9.94
C LEU A 12 -57.98 -27.82 -9.96
N ALA A 13 -58.04 -28.89 -10.77
CA ALA A 13 -56.93 -29.81 -10.94
C ALA A 13 -55.72 -29.13 -11.62
N GLU A 14 -55.96 -28.36 -12.68
CA GLU A 14 -54.92 -27.56 -13.35
C GLU A 14 -54.30 -26.52 -12.42
N LEU A 15 -55.10 -25.87 -11.58
CA LEU A 15 -54.62 -24.93 -10.57
C LEU A 15 -53.76 -25.62 -9.50
N ALA A 16 -54.17 -26.81 -9.04
CA ALA A 16 -53.41 -27.59 -8.08
C ALA A 16 -52.05 -28.04 -8.65
N THR A 17 -52.01 -28.45 -9.92
CA THR A 17 -50.75 -28.80 -10.60
C THR A 17 -49.85 -27.58 -10.76
N ALA A 18 -50.40 -26.44 -11.20
CA ALA A 18 -49.63 -25.20 -11.34
C ALA A 18 -49.07 -24.70 -9.99
N GLN A 19 -49.83 -24.87 -8.90
CA GLN A 19 -49.37 -24.50 -7.55
C GLN A 19 -48.25 -25.43 -7.06
N ALA A 20 -48.33 -26.73 -7.36
CA ALA A 20 -47.28 -27.69 -7.03
C ALA A 20 -45.98 -27.38 -7.79
N GLU A 21 -46.07 -27.09 -9.09
CA GLU A 21 -44.93 -26.69 -9.93
C GLU A 21 -44.30 -25.39 -9.44
N LEU A 22 -45.12 -24.38 -9.11
CA LEU A 22 -44.64 -23.12 -8.56
C LEU A 22 -43.88 -23.33 -7.24
N THR A 23 -44.40 -24.18 -6.37
CA THR A 23 -43.75 -24.50 -5.09
C THR A 23 -42.41 -25.22 -5.30
N ALA A 24 -42.32 -26.10 -6.30
CA ALA A 24 -41.07 -26.76 -6.66
C ALA A 24 -40.04 -25.77 -7.23
N ALA A 25 -40.47 -24.88 -8.13
CA ALA A 25 -39.62 -23.84 -8.70
C ALA A 25 -39.10 -22.84 -7.64
N GLN A 26 -39.94 -22.47 -6.67
CA GLN A 26 -39.53 -21.65 -5.52
C GLN A 26 -38.44 -22.33 -4.69
N LYS A 27 -38.62 -23.61 -4.34
CA LYS A 27 -37.61 -24.38 -3.59
C LYS A 27 -36.29 -24.49 -4.33
N GLU A 28 -36.33 -24.64 -5.64
CA GLU A 28 -35.11 -24.68 -6.46
C GLU A 28 -34.43 -23.31 -6.50
N THR A 29 -35.20 -22.24 -6.62
CA THR A 29 -34.69 -20.86 -6.57
C THR A 29 -34.02 -20.58 -5.22
N ASP A 30 -34.63 -20.98 -4.11
CA ASP A 30 -34.06 -20.85 -2.76
C ASP A 30 -32.71 -21.57 -2.62
N LYS A 31 -32.54 -22.74 -3.26
CA LYS A 31 -31.26 -23.45 -3.26
C LYS A 31 -30.21 -22.70 -4.07
N GLN A 32 -30.56 -22.26 -5.28
CA GLN A 32 -29.62 -21.51 -6.13
C GLN A 32 -29.18 -20.19 -5.48
N LEU A 33 -30.09 -19.51 -4.78
CA LEU A 33 -29.74 -18.31 -4.01
C LEU A 33 -28.75 -18.62 -2.88
N LYS A 34 -28.95 -19.71 -2.14
CA LYS A 34 -28.01 -20.14 -1.09
C LYS A 34 -26.63 -20.50 -1.64
N GLU A 35 -26.58 -21.20 -2.78
CA GLU A 35 -25.31 -21.53 -3.43
C GLU A 35 -24.61 -20.26 -3.93
N THR A 36 -25.36 -19.32 -4.52
CA THR A 36 -24.84 -18.03 -4.98
C THR A 36 -24.26 -17.22 -3.82
N ASP A 37 -24.95 -17.18 -2.67
CA ASP A 37 -24.47 -16.50 -1.47
C ASP A 37 -23.17 -17.10 -0.92
N LEU A 38 -23.02 -18.43 -0.98
CA LEU A 38 -21.79 -19.11 -0.58
C LEU A 38 -20.63 -18.77 -1.52
N LEU A 39 -20.86 -18.84 -2.83
CA LEU A 39 -19.87 -18.47 -3.84
C LEU A 39 -19.45 -17.00 -3.72
N LEU A 40 -20.40 -16.10 -3.51
CA LEU A 40 -20.11 -14.67 -3.29
C LEU A 40 -19.24 -14.45 -2.04
N LYS A 41 -19.51 -15.16 -0.94
CA LYS A 41 -18.67 -15.09 0.27
C LYS A 41 -17.26 -15.59 0.00
N GLU A 42 -17.12 -16.71 -0.71
CA GLU A 42 -15.81 -17.27 -1.04
C GLU A 42 -15.01 -16.34 -1.95
N VAL A 43 -15.62 -15.83 -3.03
CA VAL A 43 -14.98 -14.87 -3.94
C VAL A 43 -14.58 -13.60 -3.20
N SER A 44 -15.44 -13.08 -2.32
CA SER A 44 -15.13 -11.90 -1.51
C SER A 44 -13.93 -12.12 -0.59
N GLN A 45 -13.83 -13.30 0.03
CA GLN A 45 -12.69 -13.66 0.88
C GLN A 45 -11.40 -13.78 0.05
N GLN A 46 -11.43 -14.53 -1.06
CA GLN A 46 -10.26 -14.68 -1.94
C GLN A 46 -9.78 -13.35 -2.49
N GLN A 47 -10.70 -12.47 -2.89
CA GLN A 47 -10.37 -11.14 -3.41
C GLN A 47 -9.73 -10.26 -2.33
N LYS A 48 -10.26 -10.28 -1.09
CA LYS A 48 -9.66 -9.57 0.04
C LYS A 48 -8.25 -10.07 0.33
N GLU A 49 -8.03 -11.38 0.37
CA GLU A 49 -6.71 -11.95 0.62
C GLU A 49 -5.71 -11.59 -0.47
N LYS A 50 -6.12 -11.68 -1.74
CA LYS A 50 -5.26 -11.31 -2.88
C LYS A 50 -4.88 -9.84 -2.81
N GLN A 51 -5.86 -8.97 -2.58
CA GLN A 51 -5.63 -7.53 -2.48
C GLN A 51 -4.74 -7.16 -1.29
N GLN A 52 -4.89 -7.83 -0.15
CA GLN A 52 -4.00 -7.65 1.00
C GLN A 52 -2.56 -8.06 0.69
N LYS A 53 -2.35 -9.21 0.02
CA LYS A 53 -1.02 -9.68 -0.39
C LYS A 53 -0.36 -8.71 -1.37
N GLU A 54 -1.09 -8.25 -2.38
CA GLU A 54 -0.60 -7.29 -3.37
C GLU A 54 -0.23 -5.96 -2.71
N ASN A 55 -1.10 -5.43 -1.84
CA ASN A 55 -0.82 -4.20 -1.09
C ASN A 55 0.42 -4.34 -0.19
N ALA A 56 0.58 -5.46 0.51
CA ALA A 56 1.74 -5.70 1.36
C ALA A 56 3.05 -5.78 0.56
N GLN A 57 3.02 -6.38 -0.64
CA GLN A 57 4.18 -6.41 -1.54
C GLN A 57 4.51 -5.03 -2.09
N GLN A 58 3.49 -4.26 -2.47
CA GLN A 58 3.67 -2.90 -2.97
C GLN A 58 4.24 -1.98 -1.89
N GLN A 59 3.72 -2.05 -0.66
CA GLN A 59 4.26 -1.31 0.49
C GLN A 59 5.73 -1.62 0.72
N LYS A 60 6.11 -2.91 0.76
CA LYS A 60 7.53 -3.31 0.89
C LYS A 60 8.43 -2.77 -0.21
N LYS A 61 7.92 -2.68 -1.45
CA LYS A 61 8.67 -2.09 -2.57
C LYS A 61 8.84 -0.58 -2.39
N THR A 62 7.78 0.12 -2.02
CA THR A 62 7.80 1.56 -1.74
C THR A 62 8.75 1.89 -0.59
N ASP A 63 8.74 1.10 0.49
CA ASP A 63 9.64 1.31 1.63
C ASP A 63 11.12 1.19 1.24
N LYS A 64 11.45 0.21 0.40
CA LYS A 64 12.81 0.06 -0.14
C LYS A 64 13.21 1.28 -0.97
N GLN A 65 12.34 1.72 -1.88
CA GLN A 65 12.59 2.89 -2.72
C GLN A 65 12.74 4.17 -1.89
N LEU A 66 11.93 4.35 -0.85
CA LEU A 66 12.04 5.48 0.07
C LEU A 66 13.36 5.46 0.84
N LYS A 67 13.81 4.28 1.30
CA LYS A 67 15.11 4.14 1.97
C LYS A 67 16.27 4.47 1.05
N GLU A 68 16.26 3.96 -0.18
CA GLU A 68 17.28 4.25 -1.18
C GLU A 68 17.31 5.74 -1.54
N LEU A 69 16.13 6.35 -1.74
CA LEU A 69 16.02 7.78 -1.99
C LEU A 69 16.54 8.60 -0.81
N GLY A 70 16.22 8.22 0.42
CA GLY A 70 16.75 8.86 1.63
C GLY A 70 18.27 8.80 1.72
N GLN A 71 18.88 7.66 1.35
CA GLN A 71 20.33 7.53 1.26
C GLN A 71 20.94 8.42 0.17
N GLN A 72 20.32 8.51 -1.00
CA GLN A 72 20.77 9.39 -2.08
C GLN A 72 20.68 10.87 -1.68
N ILE A 73 19.56 11.29 -1.08
CA ILE A 73 19.37 12.66 -0.59
C ILE A 73 20.39 12.98 0.51
N GLY A 74 20.60 12.08 1.48
CA GLY A 74 21.62 12.25 2.51
C GLY A 74 23.03 12.36 1.94
N GLY A 75 23.37 11.51 0.97
CA GLY A 75 24.64 11.56 0.25
C GLY A 75 24.82 12.84 -0.56
N LEU A 76 23.76 13.36 -1.17
CA LEU A 76 23.76 14.67 -1.81
C LEU A 76 23.96 15.79 -0.80
N GLY A 77 23.25 15.77 0.34
CA GLY A 77 23.43 16.75 1.42
C GLY A 77 24.88 16.82 1.92
N ALA A 78 25.51 15.68 2.15
CA ALA A 78 26.92 15.60 2.53
C ALA A 78 27.85 16.20 1.45
N LYS A 79 27.60 15.90 0.17
CA LYS A 79 28.36 16.48 -0.94
C LYS A 79 28.18 18.00 -1.02
N PHE A 80 26.95 18.48 -0.88
CA PHE A 80 26.65 19.92 -0.87
C PHE A 80 27.34 20.61 0.32
N GLY A 81 27.29 20.05 1.52
CA GLY A 81 28.00 20.58 2.69
C GLY A 81 29.50 20.76 2.41
N SER A 82 30.17 19.65 2.06
CA SER A 82 31.60 19.67 1.75
C SER A 82 31.98 20.58 0.57
N PHE A 83 31.10 20.71 -0.43
CA PHE A 83 31.31 21.62 -1.56
C PHE A 83 31.24 23.08 -1.11
N THR A 84 30.25 23.43 -0.29
CA THR A 84 30.05 24.81 0.19
C THR A 84 31.17 25.21 1.17
N GLU A 85 31.60 24.30 2.03
CA GLU A 85 32.78 24.47 2.89
C GLU A 85 34.04 24.69 2.06
N GLY A 86 34.28 23.87 1.04
CA GLY A 86 35.42 24.03 0.12
C GLY A 86 35.44 25.38 -0.59
N LEU A 87 34.27 25.93 -0.93
CA LEU A 87 34.15 27.28 -1.51
C LEU A 87 34.41 28.39 -0.48
N ALA A 88 34.01 28.21 0.76
CA ALA A 88 34.15 29.20 1.83
C ALA A 88 35.55 29.21 2.45
N LEU A 89 36.26 28.08 2.42
CA LEU A 89 37.53 27.86 3.11
C LEU A 89 38.62 28.90 2.78
N PRO A 90 38.90 29.28 1.52
CA PRO A 90 39.97 30.23 1.22
C PRO A 90 39.74 31.63 1.85
N SER A 91 38.47 32.07 1.84
CA SER A 91 38.07 33.33 2.46
C SER A 91 38.18 33.25 3.99
N MET A 92 37.78 32.12 4.58
CA MET A 92 37.85 31.89 6.02
C MET A 92 39.31 31.82 6.51
N GLU A 93 40.18 31.10 5.80
CA GLU A 93 41.61 31.02 6.10
C GLU A 93 42.27 32.41 6.10
N THR A 94 41.91 33.26 5.13
CA THR A 94 42.41 34.64 5.05
C THR A 94 42.05 35.42 6.32
N ILE A 95 40.80 35.31 6.77
CA ILE A 95 40.31 35.98 7.98
C ILE A 95 41.02 35.44 9.23
N LEU A 96 41.10 34.12 9.39
CA LEU A 96 41.70 33.47 10.56
C LEU A 96 43.20 33.82 10.72
N ARG A 97 43.96 33.86 9.62
CA ARG A 97 45.37 34.26 9.67
C ARG A 97 45.55 35.74 9.92
N GLN A 98 44.89 36.60 9.13
CA GLN A 98 45.18 38.03 9.14
C GLN A 98 44.56 38.78 10.31
N ARG A 99 43.36 38.37 10.74
CA ARG A 99 42.61 39.08 11.78
C ARG A 99 42.75 38.46 13.16
N PHE A 100 42.90 37.14 13.22
CA PHE A 100 42.97 36.39 14.47
C PHE A 100 44.36 35.83 14.77
N GLY A 101 45.33 35.98 13.85
CA GLY A 101 46.72 35.58 14.07
C GLY A 101 46.94 34.08 14.18
N MET A 102 46.02 33.26 13.66
CA MET A 102 46.17 31.81 13.71
C MET A 102 47.32 31.33 12.82
N GLU A 103 48.26 30.57 13.39
CA GLU A 103 49.39 29.99 12.66
C GLU A 103 49.05 28.64 12.02
N VAL A 104 48.17 27.87 12.65
CA VAL A 104 47.76 26.54 12.20
C VAL A 104 46.25 26.53 11.94
N ILE A 105 45.87 26.13 10.73
CA ILE A 105 44.48 25.94 10.30
C ILE A 105 44.41 24.54 9.67
N SER A 106 43.43 23.73 10.05
CA SER A 106 43.32 22.30 9.69
C SER A 106 41.86 21.93 9.43
N PRO A 107 41.34 22.24 8.23
CA PRO A 107 39.95 21.98 7.87
C PRO A 107 39.67 20.49 7.73
N SER A 108 38.46 20.09 8.11
CA SER A 108 37.91 18.74 7.91
C SER A 108 38.70 17.62 8.59
N VAL A 109 39.10 17.80 9.85
CA VAL A 109 39.73 16.73 10.64
C VAL A 109 38.66 15.75 11.10
N ARG A 110 38.61 14.58 10.46
CA ARG A 110 37.64 13.53 10.77
C ARG A 110 38.31 12.33 11.42
N VAL A 111 37.79 11.90 12.56
CA VAL A 111 38.22 10.70 13.29
C VAL A 111 37.02 9.76 13.41
N SER A 112 37.22 8.48 13.10
CA SER A 112 36.21 7.43 13.31
C SER A 112 36.80 6.29 14.11
N LYS A 113 36.22 6.01 15.27
CA LYS A 113 36.65 4.94 16.17
C LYS A 113 35.44 4.33 16.88
N ASP A 114 35.35 3.01 16.90
CA ASP A 114 34.28 2.24 17.58
C ASP A 114 32.85 2.72 17.24
N GLY A 115 32.61 3.10 15.98
CA GLY A 115 31.32 3.60 15.49
C GLY A 115 30.99 5.04 15.88
N GLN A 116 31.89 5.73 16.59
CA GLN A 116 31.78 7.15 16.88
C GLN A 116 32.55 7.95 15.83
N HIS A 117 31.87 8.94 15.26
CA HIS A 117 32.44 9.89 14.32
C HIS A 117 32.61 11.24 15.03
N LEU A 118 33.85 11.73 15.09
CA LEU A 118 34.18 13.07 15.58
C LEU A 118 34.75 13.86 14.41
N GLU A 119 34.13 15.00 14.14
CA GLU A 119 34.63 15.98 13.18
C GLU A 119 35.06 17.22 13.98
N ILE A 120 36.29 17.63 13.76
CA ILE A 120 36.88 18.84 14.33
C ILE A 120 37.12 19.78 13.16
N ASP A 121 36.36 20.87 13.16
CA ASP A 121 36.55 21.98 12.24
C ASP A 121 37.34 23.11 12.92
N VAL A 122 38.04 23.89 12.09
CA VAL A 122 38.95 24.99 12.48
C VAL A 122 38.30 26.35 12.44
#